data_AF-A0A5P8NC52-F1
#
_entry.id   AF-A0A5P8NC52-F1
#
_cell.length_a   1.000
_cell.length_b   1.000
_cell.length_c   1.000
_cell.angle_alpha   90.00
_cell.angle_beta   90.00
_cell.angle_gamma   90.00
#
_symmetry.space_group_name_H-M   'P 1'
#
loop_
_entity.id
_entity.type
_entity.pdbx_description
1 polymer ?
#
loop_
_entity_poly.entity_id
_entity_poly.type
_entity_poly.pdbx_seq_one_letter_code
_entity_poly.pdbx_strand_id
1 'polypeptide(L)'
;MKNKVGYSRFAIVIGAKSVTHNVTRNFFRRRFYDLAGEKRESKQTENYDYVFVVKKKTKLDKNNEKCVKDFLTDITFLAKKILPKQK
;
A
#
# COMPACT_ATOMS: atom_id res chain seq x y z
N MET A 1 2.94 -7.14 -15.79
CA MET A 1 3.81 -8.27 -16.17
C MET A 1 3.97 -9.16 -14.95
N LYS A 2 3.86 -10.50 -15.10
CA LYS A 2 4.13 -11.43 -14.01
C LYS A 2 5.59 -11.32 -13.59
N ASN A 3 5.85 -11.33 -12.29
CA ASN A 3 7.22 -11.32 -11.79
C ASN A 3 7.80 -12.75 -11.82
N LYS A 4 9.14 -12.86 -11.83
CA LYS A 4 9.86 -14.15 -11.93
C LYS A 4 10.44 -14.63 -10.59
N VAL A 5 9.91 -14.14 -9.46
CA VAL A 5 10.51 -14.37 -8.12
C VAL A 5 9.72 -15.35 -7.25
N GLY A 6 8.61 -15.91 -7.77
CA GLY A 6 7.82 -16.93 -7.06
C GLY A 6 6.89 -16.40 -5.97
N TYR A 7 6.80 -15.08 -5.79
CA TYR A 7 5.85 -14.43 -4.86
C TYR A 7 5.50 -13.02 -5.34
N SER A 8 4.30 -12.54 -5.02
CA SER A 8 3.91 -11.15 -5.26
C SER A 8 4.73 -10.17 -4.40
N ARG A 9 5.19 -9.07 -5.01
CA ARG A 9 5.93 -8.00 -4.32
C ARG A 9 5.08 -6.74 -4.23
N PHE A 10 5.23 -6.02 -3.13
CA PHE A 10 4.48 -4.80 -2.87
C PHE A 10 5.45 -3.66 -2.56
N ALA A 11 5.21 -2.50 -3.17
CA ALA A 11 5.93 -1.27 -2.89
C ALA A 11 4.96 -0.09 -2.84
N ILE A 12 5.34 0.93 -2.08
CA ILE A 12 4.61 2.21 -2.05
C ILE A 12 5.56 3.38 -2.30
N VAL A 13 5.13 4.30 -3.16
CA VAL A 13 5.81 5.56 -3.47
C VAL A 13 4.98 6.70 -2.88
N ILE A 14 5.56 7.37 -1.89
CA ILE A 14 4.99 8.57 -1.26
C ILE A 14 5.89 9.76 -1.61
N GLY A 15 5.43 10.60 -2.53
CA GLY A 15 6.18 11.76 -2.98
C GLY A 15 6.32 12.83 -1.90
N ALA A 16 7.40 13.61 -1.95
CA ALA A 16 7.64 14.71 -1.01
C ALA A 16 6.51 15.75 -0.99
N LYS A 17 5.75 15.90 -2.08
CA LYS A 17 4.61 16.82 -2.15
C LYS A 17 3.36 16.32 -1.42
N SER A 18 3.34 15.06 -0.98
CA SER A 18 2.21 14.45 -0.24
C SER A 18 2.42 14.41 1.26
N VAL A 19 3.63 14.71 1.76
CA VAL A 19 3.99 14.67 3.18
C VAL A 19 4.98 15.78 3.52
N THR A 20 4.78 16.47 4.64
CA THR A 20 5.68 17.56 5.06
C THR A 20 7.02 17.04 5.60
N HIS A 21 7.01 15.90 6.30
CA HIS A 21 8.20 15.36 6.99
C HIS A 21 8.45 13.89 6.66
N ASN A 22 9.72 13.48 6.73
CA ASN A 22 10.14 12.09 6.54
C ASN A 22 9.52 11.15 7.59
N VAL A 23 9.31 11.63 8.81
CA VAL A 23 8.62 10.87 9.87
C VAL A 23 7.21 10.49 9.44
N THR A 24 6.45 11.44 8.90
CA THR A 24 5.10 11.18 8.35
C THR A 24 5.16 10.18 7.21
N ARG A 25 6.12 10.33 6.29
CA ARG A 25 6.33 9.37 5.20
C ARG A 25 6.53 7.94 5.71
N ASN A 26 7.43 7.78 6.68
CA ASN A 26 7.76 6.47 7.24
C ASN A 26 6.60 5.88 8.05
N PHE A 27 5.82 6.71 8.74
CA PHE A 27 4.61 6.30 9.45
C PHE A 27 3.58 5.64 8.52
N PHE A 28 3.32 6.22 7.34
CA PHE A 28 2.39 5.65 6.36
C PHE A 28 2.99 4.45 5.61
N ARG A 29 4.31 4.46 5.32
CA ARG A 29 5.00 3.29 4.74
C ARG A 29 4.89 2.06 5.64
N ARG A 30 5.10 2.22 6.96
CA ARG A 30 4.99 1.11 7.93
C ARG A 30 3.61 0.46 7.85
N ARG A 31 2.55 1.26 8.01
CA ARG A 31 1.16 0.78 7.89
C ARG A 31 0.86 0.08 6.57
N PHE A 32 1.39 0.60 5.46
CA PHE A 32 1.26 -0.08 4.17
C PHE A 32 1.91 -1.46 4.17
N TYR A 33 3.13 -1.58 4.69
CA TYR A 33 3.84 -2.86 4.71
C TYR A 33 3.26 -3.84 5.73
N ASP A 34 2.73 -3.34 6.85
CA ASP A 34 1.99 -4.16 7.82
C ASP A 34 0.78 -4.82 7.12
N LEU A 35 -0.04 -4.03 6.42
CA LEU A 35 -1.16 -4.55 5.62
C LEU A 35 -0.72 -5.46 4.46
N ALA A 36 0.38 -5.14 3.79
CA ALA A 36 0.88 -5.95 2.67
C ALA A 36 1.42 -7.30 3.15
N GLY A 37 2.02 -7.35 4.34
CA GLY A 37 2.48 -8.58 4.99
C GLY A 37 1.36 -9.59 5.17
N GLU A 38 0.23 -9.16 5.74
CA GLU A 38 -0.97 -9.98 5.93
C GLU A 38 -1.52 -10.54 4.60
N LYS A 39 -1.35 -9.81 3.50
CA LYS A 39 -1.85 -10.22 2.18
C LYS A 39 -0.89 -11.12 1.42
N ARG A 40 0.41 -11.08 1.73
CA ARG A 40 1.44 -11.88 1.07
C ARG A 40 1.29 -13.37 1.36
N GLU A 41 0.70 -13.72 2.50
CA GLU A 41 0.44 -15.11 2.90
C GLU A 41 -0.75 -15.74 2.14
N SER A 42 -1.48 -14.96 1.35
CA SER A 42 -2.57 -15.50 0.52
C SER A 42 -2.03 -16.31 -0.66
N LYS A 43 -2.55 -17.53 -0.85
CA LYS A 43 -2.21 -18.45 -1.96
C LYS A 43 -2.63 -17.83 -3.31
N GLN A 44 -1.80 -16.97 -3.87
CA GLN A 44 -2.02 -16.39 -5.20
C GLN A 44 -1.47 -17.35 -6.27
N THR A 45 -2.29 -17.63 -7.28
CA THR A 45 -1.92 -18.46 -8.43
C THR A 45 -1.00 -17.74 -9.42
N GLU A 46 -0.91 -16.41 -9.33
CA GLU A 46 -0.07 -15.58 -10.19
C GLU A 46 0.67 -14.51 -9.37
N ASN A 47 1.98 -14.38 -9.62
CA ASN A 47 2.86 -13.47 -8.89
C ASN A 47 3.13 -12.20 -9.69
N TYR A 48 2.89 -11.04 -9.08
CA TYR A 48 3.05 -9.73 -9.71
C TYR A 48 3.80 -8.75 -8.83
N ASP A 49 4.34 -7.69 -9.45
CA ASP A 49 4.89 -6.54 -8.74
C ASP A 49 3.85 -5.42 -8.68
N TYR A 50 3.39 -5.11 -7.47
CA TYR A 50 2.39 -4.07 -7.22
C TYR A 50 3.08 -2.83 -6.64
N VAL A 51 2.97 -1.70 -7.36
CA VAL A 51 3.50 -0.41 -6.92
C VAL A 51 2.34 0.55 -6.68
N PHE A 52 2.15 0.94 -5.42
CA PHE A 52 1.15 1.91 -5.01
C PHE A 52 1.75 3.31 -5.04
N VAL A 53 1.09 4.26 -5.69
CA VAL A 53 1.59 5.63 -5.80
C VAL A 53 0.59 6.58 -5.15
N VAL A 54 1.02 7.27 -4.10
CA VAL A 54 0.21 8.33 -3.48
C VAL A 54 0.17 9.52 -4.43
N LYS A 55 -1.03 9.89 -4.88
CA LYS A 55 -1.21 11.02 -5.80
C LYS A 55 -0.76 12.32 -5.13
N LYS A 56 -0.09 13.19 -5.89
CA LYS A 56 0.44 14.50 -5.42
C LYS A 56 -0.59 15.36 -4.68
N LYS A 57 -1.87 15.27 -5.06
CA LYS A 57 -2.97 16.02 -4.43
C LYS A 57 -3.35 15.50 -3.05
N THR A 58 -3.06 14.24 -2.75
CA THR A 58 -3.32 13.63 -1.44
C THR A 58 -2.27 14.13 -0.46
N LYS A 59 -2.73 14.75 0.63
CA LYS A 59 -1.90 15.20 1.74
C LYS A 59 -2.08 14.22 2.89
N LEU A 60 -0.97 13.62 3.32
CA LEU A 60 -0.94 12.66 4.38
C LEU A 60 -0.44 13.32 5.66
N ASP A 61 -1.23 13.19 6.71
CA ASP A 61 -0.90 13.68 8.05
C ASP A 61 -1.11 12.56 9.08
N LYS A 62 -0.03 12.21 9.78
CA LYS A 62 -0.03 11.14 10.78
C LYS A 62 -0.76 11.51 12.07
N ASN A 63 -0.97 12.80 12.30
CA ASN A 63 -1.66 13.32 13.49
C ASN A 63 -3.17 13.47 13.23
N ASN A 64 -3.62 13.32 11.99
CA ASN A 64 -5.02 13.36 11.61
C ASN A 64 -5.58 11.95 11.49
N GLU A 65 -6.36 11.51 12.48
CA GLU A 65 -6.93 10.14 12.51
C GLU A 65 -7.80 9.82 11.29
N LYS A 66 -8.59 10.77 10.81
CA LYS A 66 -9.38 10.60 9.59
C LYS A 66 -8.48 10.33 8.39
N CYS A 67 -7.38 11.07 8.26
CA CYS A 67 -6.40 10.83 7.19
C CYS A 67 -5.77 9.44 7.28
N VAL A 68 -5.44 8.97 8.48
CA VAL A 68 -4.92 7.61 8.71
C VAL A 68 -5.96 6.56 8.31
N LYS A 69 -7.22 6.74 8.72
CA LYS A 69 -8.32 5.83 8.39
C LYS A 69 -8.57 5.79 6.89
N ASP A 70 -8.70 6.95 6.24
CA ASP A 70 -8.93 7.08 4.79
C ASP A 70 -7.81 6.37 4.01
N PHE A 71 -6.55 6.56 4.41
CA PHE A 71 -5.41 5.87 3.79
C PHE A 71 -5.53 4.34 3.89
N LEU A 72 -5.84 3.80 5.07
CA LEU A 72 -5.99 2.35 5.27
C LEU A 72 -7.18 1.78 4.47
N THR A 73 -8.29 2.52 4.43
CA THR A 73 -9.46 2.17 3.62
C THR A 73 -9.12 2.10 2.14
N ASP A 74 -8.42 3.10 1.60
CA ASP A 74 -8.01 3.16 0.20
C ASP A 74 -7.10 1.99 -0.18
N ILE A 75 -6.07 1.71 0.64
CA ILE A 75 -5.16 0.58 0.40
C ILE A 75 -5.91 -0.74 0.44
N THR A 76 -6.81 -0.94 1.41
CA THR A 76 -7.62 -2.16 1.51
C THR A 76 -8.54 -2.33 0.32
N PHE A 77 -9.18 -1.25 -0.14
CA PHE A 77 -10.04 -1.27 -1.33
C PHE A 77 -9.26 -1.65 -2.58
N LEU A 78 -8.10 -1.02 -2.80
CA LEU A 78 -7.23 -1.33 -3.93
C LEU A 78 -6.70 -2.76 -3.87
N ALA A 79 -6.25 -3.22 -2.70
CA ALA A 79 -5.81 -4.59 -2.49
C ALA A 79 -6.91 -5.61 -2.84
N LYS A 80 -8.16 -5.39 -2.41
CA LYS A 80 -9.31 -6.24 -2.77
C LYS A 80 -9.61 -6.26 -4.27
N LYS A 81 -9.29 -5.18 -4.98
CA LYS A 81 -9.56 -5.06 -6.42
C LYS A 81 -8.49 -5.76 -7.27
N ILE A 82 -7.24 -5.72 -6.83
CA ILE A 82 -6.09 -6.26 -7.60
C ILE A 82 -5.71 -7.67 -7.17
N LEU A 83 -5.97 -8.05 -5.92
CA LEU A 83 -5.72 -9.39 -5.43
C LEU A 83 -7.00 -10.22 -5.61
N PRO A 84 -6.93 -11.36 -6.33
CA PRO A 84 -8.11 -12.19 -6.56
C PRO A 84 -8.75 -12.61 -5.23
N LYS A 85 -10.09 -12.71 -5.20
CA LYS A 85 -10.80 -13.28 -4.06
C LYS A 85 -10.31 -14.70 -3.84
N GLN A 86 -9.99 -15.02 -2.59
CA GLN A 86 -9.81 -16.41 -2.16
C GLN A 86 -11.12 -17.14 -2.50
N LYS A 87 -11.05 -18.16 -3.37
CA LYS A 87 -12.14 -19.12 -3.56
C LYS A 87 -12.11 -20.12 -2.41
#